data_AF-S4UJM4-F1
#
_entry.id   AF-S4UJM4-F1
#
_cell.length_a   1.000
_cell.length_b   1.000
_cell.length_c   1.000
_cell.angle_alpha   90.00
_cell.angle_beta   90.00
_cell.angle_gamma   90.00
#
_symmetry.space_group_name_H-M   'P 1'
#
loop_
_entity.id
_entity.type
_entity.pdbx_description
1 polymer ?
#
loop_
_entity_poly.entity_id
_entity_poly.type
_entity_poly.pdbx_seq_one_letter_code
_entity_poly.pdbx_strand_id
1 'polypeptide(L)'
;MELFGKALEVFDRIKNEGEREGNIGKRTFGKILHNSSYGVAAQNWLSYGLTSHNKSNLTIGIFIVSYARMVSVNIVGKIFKMKGKVFYMDTDSFDTNVKLPEHMVGSKMGQLKYEGSFDKSIYLGRKQYYLMNTMSGVSKTGCKRIRNSLADTELDIPTVRVGGYRNSKIPTLKAWTRGALEKRAIKEILSNPQTLNYSIRTGELLDKGLHLIVLDIDFKKVPITNN
;
A
#
# COMPACT_ATOMS: atom_id res chain seq x y z
N MET A 1 20.11 23.71 21.76
CA MET A 1 20.94 23.29 20.61
C MET A 1 20.26 22.08 19.98
N GLU A 2 19.76 22.18 18.75
CA GLU A 2 19.16 21.02 18.08
C GLU A 2 20.26 20.10 17.56
N LEU A 3 20.30 18.86 18.07
CA LEU A 3 21.36 17.88 17.78
C LEU A 3 21.54 17.62 16.26
N PHE A 4 20.46 17.71 15.49
CA PHE A 4 20.45 17.44 14.05
C PHE A 4 20.00 18.61 13.16
N GLY A 5 19.55 19.74 13.74
CA GLY A 5 18.85 20.81 13.02
C GLY A 5 19.62 21.33 11.81
N LYS A 6 20.88 21.73 12.02
CA LYS A 6 21.75 22.24 10.93
C LYS A 6 21.99 21.21 9.81
N ALA A 7 22.15 19.93 10.15
CA ALA A 7 22.36 18.89 9.15
C ALA A 7 21.09 18.67 8.31
N LEU A 8 19.93 18.59 8.96
CA LEU A 8 18.64 18.42 8.30
C LEU A 8 18.30 19.61 7.38
N GLU A 9 18.63 20.84 7.80
CA GLU A 9 18.49 22.05 6.98
C GLU A 9 19.32 21.98 5.70
N VAL A 10 20.59 21.56 5.80
CA VAL A 10 21.46 21.39 4.63
C VAL A 10 20.91 20.33 3.68
N PHE A 11 20.47 19.18 4.20
CA PHE A 11 19.91 18.11 3.37
C PHE A 11 18.60 18.53 2.70
N ASP A 12 17.74 19.27 3.41
CA ASP A 12 16.49 19.79 2.84
C ASP A 12 16.75 20.85 1.77
N ARG A 13 17.74 21.73 1.98
CA ARG A 13 18.18 22.69 0.96
C ARG A 13 18.64 21.99 -0.31
N ILE A 14 19.51 20.99 -0.22
CA ILE A 14 19.99 20.20 -1.38
C ILE A 14 18.80 19.56 -2.12
N LYS A 15 17.86 18.96 -1.37
CA LYS A 15 16.65 18.35 -1.93
C LYS A 15 15.81 19.36 -2.71
N ASN A 16 15.55 20.52 -2.10
CA ASN A 16 14.67 21.55 -2.65
C ASN A 16 15.32 22.30 -3.82
N GLU A 17 16.64 22.48 -3.82
CA GLU A 17 17.39 22.95 -4.99
C GLU A 17 17.29 21.96 -6.15
N GLY A 18 17.53 20.66 -5.89
CA GLY A 18 17.39 19.63 -6.92
C GLY A 18 15.97 19.54 -7.50
N GLU A 19 14.94 19.78 -6.69
CA GLU A 19 13.56 19.85 -7.19
C GLU A 19 13.30 21.10 -8.05
N ARG A 20 13.82 22.27 -7.65
CA ARG A 20 13.71 23.52 -8.43
C ARG A 20 14.46 23.46 -9.77
N GLU A 21 15.62 22.81 -9.79
CA GLU A 21 16.46 22.64 -10.98
C GLU A 21 15.94 21.54 -11.92
N GLY A 22 14.93 20.75 -11.51
CA GLY A 22 14.55 19.52 -12.22
C GLY A 22 15.63 18.42 -12.16
N ASN A 23 16.64 18.57 -11.31
CA ASN A 23 17.74 17.64 -11.14
C ASN A 23 17.35 16.48 -10.21
N ILE A 24 16.89 15.39 -10.82
CA ILE A 24 16.43 14.18 -10.11
C ILE A 24 17.55 13.58 -9.24
N GLY A 25 18.80 13.61 -9.70
CA GLY A 25 19.95 13.07 -8.98
C GLY A 25 20.22 13.83 -7.68
N LYS A 26 20.35 15.15 -7.76
CA LYS A 26 20.55 16.04 -6.60
C LYS A 26 19.40 15.93 -5.60
N ARG A 27 18.16 15.93 -6.09
CA ARG A 27 16.96 15.73 -5.27
C ARG A 27 16.99 14.39 -4.53
N THR A 28 17.31 13.30 -5.25
CA THR A 28 17.36 11.94 -4.69
C THR A 28 18.48 11.82 -3.67
N PHE A 29 19.64 12.42 -3.93
CA PHE A 29 20.76 12.45 -3.00
C PHE A 29 20.37 13.13 -1.67
N GLY A 30 19.75 14.32 -1.73
CA GLY A 30 19.25 15.00 -0.52
C GLY A 30 18.24 14.15 0.29
N LYS A 31 17.35 13.42 -0.40
CA LYS A 31 16.42 12.47 0.25
C LYS A 31 17.15 11.31 0.92
N ILE A 32 18.16 10.74 0.25
CA ILE A 32 18.94 9.64 0.79
C ILE A 32 19.68 10.11 2.05
N LEU A 33 20.28 11.30 2.05
CA LEU A 33 20.96 11.84 3.24
C LEU A 33 20.02 11.97 4.45
N HIS A 34 18.80 12.48 4.23
CA HIS A 34 17.76 12.52 5.27
C HIS A 34 17.45 11.13 5.83
N ASN A 35 17.20 10.16 4.94
CA ASN A 35 16.74 8.83 5.35
C ASN A 35 17.86 7.92 5.88
N SER A 36 19.09 8.08 5.39
CA SER A 36 20.23 7.27 5.84
C SER A 36 20.70 7.68 7.24
N SER A 37 20.55 8.97 7.59
CA SER A 37 21.01 9.51 8.88
C SER A 37 20.39 8.78 10.08
N TYR A 38 19.08 8.50 10.06
CA TYR A 38 18.45 7.71 11.13
C TYR A 38 18.77 6.21 11.01
N GLY A 39 19.00 5.71 9.79
CA GLY A 39 19.40 4.32 9.55
C GLY A 39 20.75 3.99 10.19
N VAL A 40 21.72 4.91 10.09
CA VAL A 40 23.03 4.82 10.74
C VAL A 40 22.89 4.75 12.26
N ALA A 41 21.94 5.48 12.84
CA ALA A 41 21.67 5.44 14.27
C ALA A 41 21.18 4.05 14.72
N ALA A 42 20.38 3.37 13.89
CA ALA A 42 19.81 2.05 14.20
C ALA A 42 20.60 0.86 13.63
N GLN A 43 21.80 1.09 13.09
CA GLN A 43 22.54 0.05 12.36
C GLN A 43 23.10 -1.02 13.30
N ASN A 44 22.95 -2.28 12.90
CA ASN A 44 23.58 -3.40 13.59
C ASN A 44 25.06 -3.49 13.19
N TRP A 45 25.93 -2.74 13.85
CA TRP A 45 27.36 -2.72 13.53
C TRP A 45 28.04 -4.09 13.66
N LEU A 46 27.47 -5.01 14.46
CA LEU A 46 27.98 -6.38 14.59
C LEU A 46 27.91 -7.15 13.26
N SER A 47 26.88 -6.91 12.43
CA SER A 47 26.80 -7.58 11.11
C SER A 47 27.88 -7.13 10.14
N TYR A 48 28.63 -6.07 10.47
CA TYR A 48 29.76 -5.55 9.70
C TYR A 48 31.11 -5.89 10.34
N GLY A 49 31.14 -6.76 11.36
CA GLY A 49 32.37 -7.12 12.07
C GLY A 49 32.94 -6.00 12.95
N LEU A 50 32.16 -4.95 13.23
CA LEU A 50 32.58 -3.83 14.06
C LEU A 50 32.04 -4.02 15.50
N THR A 51 32.93 -3.99 16.48
CA THR A 51 32.56 -4.05 17.90
C THR A 51 31.85 -2.76 18.28
N SER A 52 30.54 -2.84 18.54
CA SER A 52 29.69 -1.67 18.80
C SER A 52 29.98 -1.07 20.19
N HIS A 53 30.98 -0.19 20.30
CA HIS A 53 31.21 0.58 21.53
C HIS A 53 30.19 1.72 21.72
N ASN A 54 29.42 2.08 20.68
CA ASN A 54 28.41 3.16 20.74
C ASN A 54 26.96 2.64 20.73
N LYS A 55 26.50 2.12 21.86
CA LYS A 55 25.07 1.76 22.08
C LYS A 55 24.13 2.98 22.08
N SER A 56 24.66 4.18 22.33
CA SER A 56 23.91 5.45 22.38
C SER A 56 23.14 5.78 21.11
N ASN A 57 23.63 5.29 19.96
CA ASN A 57 23.01 5.54 18.65
C ASN A 57 21.68 4.77 18.49
N LEU A 58 21.58 3.57 19.06
CA LEU A 58 20.37 2.74 18.91
C LEU A 58 19.14 3.39 19.56
N THR A 59 19.31 3.99 20.74
CA THR A 59 18.23 4.70 21.44
C THR A 59 17.67 5.85 20.60
N ILE A 60 18.55 6.59 19.91
CA ILE A 60 18.14 7.66 18.99
C ILE A 60 17.29 7.08 17.86
N GLY A 61 17.74 5.99 17.23
CA GLY A 61 17.00 5.32 16.16
C GLY A 61 15.62 4.83 16.62
N ILE A 62 15.55 4.20 17.80
CA ILE A 62 14.28 3.73 18.41
C ILE A 62 13.33 4.91 18.65
N PHE A 63 13.84 6.02 19.18
CA PHE A 63 13.03 7.20 19.48
C PHE A 63 12.47 7.83 18.20
N ILE A 64 13.30 7.99 17.16
CA ILE A 64 12.88 8.53 15.84
C ILE A 64 11.73 7.68 15.27
N VAL A 65 11.90 6.36 15.22
CA VAL A 65 10.88 5.47 14.64
C VAL A 65 9.60 5.43 15.49
N SER A 66 9.74 5.47 16.83
CA SER A 66 8.59 5.48 17.74
C SER A 66 7.80 6.78 17.59
N TYR A 67 8.48 7.92 17.53
CA TYR A 67 7.86 9.22 17.31
C TYR A 67 7.16 9.28 15.94
N ALA A 68 7.79 8.77 14.88
CA ALA A 68 7.16 8.68 13.55
C ALA A 68 5.86 7.87 13.58
N ARG A 69 5.83 6.73 14.29
CA ARG A 69 4.61 5.92 14.45
C ARG A 69 3.53 6.66 15.25
N MET A 70 3.90 7.36 16.32
CA MET A 70 2.95 8.18 17.10
C MET A 70 2.33 9.26 16.22
N VAL A 71 3.12 9.94 15.39
CA VAL A 71 2.62 10.91 14.40
C VAL A 71 1.63 10.23 13.46
N SER A 72 1.96 9.06 12.90
CA SER A 72 1.05 8.33 12.01
C SER A 72 -0.26 7.92 12.69
N VAL A 73 -0.21 7.41 13.93
CA VAL A 73 -1.40 7.07 14.71
C VAL A 73 -2.27 8.30 14.99
N ASN A 74 -1.65 9.45 15.30
CA ASN A 74 -2.37 10.70 15.52
C ASN A 74 -3.09 11.17 14.24
N ILE A 75 -2.47 11.00 13.07
CA ILE A 75 -3.09 11.32 11.77
C ILE A 75 -4.31 10.42 11.53
N VAL A 76 -4.17 9.10 11.76
CA VAL A 76 -5.30 8.15 11.66
C VAL A 76 -6.43 8.54 12.62
N GLY A 77 -6.11 8.90 13.87
CA GLY A 77 -7.10 9.37 14.84
C GLY A 77 -7.85 10.62 14.36
N LYS A 78 -7.17 11.57 13.72
CA LYS A 78 -7.80 12.75 13.11
C LYS A 78 -8.73 12.36 11.94
N ILE A 79 -8.31 11.44 11.08
CA ILE A 79 -9.14 10.92 9.97
C ILE A 79 -10.44 10.31 10.53
N PHE A 80 -10.35 9.49 11.58
CA PHE A 80 -11.53 8.89 12.20
C PHE A 80 -12.45 9.92 12.87
N LYS A 81 -11.90 10.97 13.52
CA LYS A 81 -12.71 12.09 14.05
C LYS A 81 -13.49 12.82 12.95
N MET A 82 -12.95 12.87 11.74
CA MET A 82 -13.63 13.42 10.56
C MET A 82 -14.62 12.43 9.91
N LYS A 83 -14.92 11.30 10.57
CA LYS A 83 -15.74 10.19 10.04
C LYS A 83 -15.17 9.58 8.74
N GLY A 84 -13.87 9.74 8.51
CA GLY A 84 -13.16 9.15 7.38
C GLY A 84 -12.76 7.70 7.63
N LYS A 85 -12.31 7.04 6.56
CA LYS A 85 -11.74 5.69 6.56
C LYS A 85 -10.31 5.76 6.03
N VAL A 86 -9.42 4.96 6.62
CA VAL A 86 -8.06 4.74 6.11
C VAL A 86 -8.06 3.40 5.38
N PHE A 87 -7.82 3.42 4.08
CA PHE A 87 -7.78 2.21 3.25
C PHE A 87 -6.41 1.55 3.30
N TYR A 88 -5.35 2.36 3.36
CA TYR A 88 -3.97 1.90 3.38
C TYR A 88 -3.07 2.91 4.08
N MET A 89 -1.99 2.39 4.68
CA MET A 89 -0.94 3.18 5.31
C MET A 89 0.40 2.46 5.16
N ASP A 90 1.44 3.18 4.74
CA ASP A 90 2.81 2.67 4.73
C ASP A 90 3.78 3.77 5.14
N THR A 91 4.40 3.59 6.30
CA THR A 91 5.38 4.50 6.91
C THR A 91 4.83 5.91 7.16
N ASP A 92 4.82 6.76 6.15
CA ASP A 92 4.44 8.17 6.14
C ASP A 92 3.38 8.51 5.08
N SER A 93 2.80 7.49 4.43
CA SER A 93 1.74 7.64 3.42
C SER A 93 0.39 7.12 3.92
N PHE A 94 -0.70 7.77 3.50
CA PHE A 94 -2.07 7.46 3.90
C PHE A 94 -3.01 7.57 2.70
N ASP A 95 -3.78 6.51 2.47
CA ASP A 95 -4.89 6.54 1.51
C ASP A 95 -6.20 6.60 2.29
N THR A 96 -7.00 7.64 2.03
CA THR A 96 -8.23 7.92 2.77
C THR A 96 -9.30 8.54 1.87
N ASN A 97 -10.57 8.39 2.27
CA ASN A 97 -11.71 8.99 1.56
C ASN A 97 -12.05 10.43 2.02
N VAL A 98 -11.31 10.97 2.99
CA VAL A 98 -11.52 12.34 3.46
C VAL A 98 -10.38 13.25 3.06
N LYS A 99 -10.72 14.47 2.64
CA LYS A 99 -9.73 15.51 2.41
C LYS A 99 -9.18 15.98 3.75
N LEU A 100 -7.87 15.79 3.95
CA LEU A 100 -7.19 16.29 5.14
C LEU A 100 -7.11 17.83 5.14
N PRO A 101 -7.14 18.47 6.32
CA PRO A 101 -7.09 19.92 6.42
C PRO A 101 -5.73 20.47 5.96
N GLU A 102 -5.72 21.70 5.44
CA GLU A 102 -4.54 22.33 4.82
C GLU A 102 -3.35 22.48 5.77
N HIS A 103 -3.59 22.62 7.09
CA HIS A 103 -2.48 22.67 8.05
C HIS A 103 -1.74 21.33 8.17
N MET A 104 -2.35 20.21 7.76
CA MET A 104 -1.71 18.88 7.75
C MET A 104 -1.08 18.53 6.42
N VAL A 105 -1.50 19.17 5.32
CA VAL A 105 -1.08 18.83 3.96
C VAL A 105 -0.44 20.04 3.30
N GLY A 106 0.82 19.93 2.90
CA GLY A 106 1.55 21.03 2.29
C GLY A 106 3.00 20.69 1.97
N SER A 107 3.82 21.74 1.81
CA SER A 107 5.23 21.63 1.45
C SER A 107 6.17 21.84 2.64
N LYS A 108 5.66 22.22 3.81
CA LYS A 108 6.49 22.47 5.00
C LYS A 108 6.92 21.15 5.65
N MET A 109 8.08 21.19 6.32
CA MET A 109 8.59 20.06 7.08
C MET A 109 7.55 19.56 8.09
N GLY A 110 7.34 18.24 8.13
CA GLY A 110 6.34 17.59 8.99
C GLY A 110 4.91 17.59 8.46
N GLN A 111 4.61 18.28 7.34
CA GLN A 111 3.32 18.15 6.66
C GLN A 111 3.33 16.96 5.68
N LEU A 112 2.15 16.39 5.45
CA LEU A 112 1.95 15.38 4.41
C LEU A 112 1.96 16.05 3.03
N LYS A 113 2.56 15.38 2.05
CA LYS A 113 2.45 15.81 0.65
C LYS A 113 1.16 15.24 0.03
N TYR A 114 0.37 16.08 -0.62
CA TYR A 114 -0.72 15.60 -1.45
C TYR A 114 -0.14 14.96 -2.73
N GLU A 115 -0.32 13.65 -2.90
CA GLU A 115 0.19 12.92 -4.07
C GLU A 115 -0.86 12.75 -5.18
N GLY A 116 -2.15 12.85 -4.85
CA GLY A 116 -3.24 12.72 -5.82
C GLY A 116 -4.54 12.27 -5.19
N SER A 117 -5.58 12.17 -6.03
CA SER A 117 -6.88 11.59 -5.70
C SER A 117 -7.19 10.50 -6.71
N PHE A 118 -7.75 9.40 -6.24
CA PHE A 118 -8.06 8.20 -7.03
C PHE A 118 -9.49 7.78 -6.72
N ASP A 119 -10.32 7.58 -7.75
CA ASP A 119 -11.70 7.11 -7.62
C ASP A 119 -11.79 5.58 -7.57
N LYS A 120 -10.75 4.87 -8.05
CA LYS A 120 -10.65 3.42 -7.97
C LYS A 120 -9.37 3.01 -7.25
N SER A 121 -9.51 2.06 -6.33
CA SER A 121 -8.39 1.48 -5.60
C SER A 121 -8.62 0.00 -5.29
N ILE A 122 -7.54 -0.78 -5.34
CA ILE A 122 -7.50 -2.19 -4.92
C ILE A 122 -6.26 -2.37 -4.03
N TYR A 123 -6.46 -2.93 -2.84
CA TYR A 123 -5.39 -3.24 -1.89
C TYR A 123 -5.38 -4.75 -1.65
N LEU A 124 -4.33 -5.43 -2.09
CA LEU A 124 -4.17 -6.89 -1.94
C LEU A 124 -3.37 -7.25 -0.69
N GLY A 125 -2.56 -6.32 -0.20
CA GLY A 125 -1.72 -6.51 0.98
C GLY A 125 -0.69 -5.41 1.17
N ARG A 126 0.27 -5.65 2.07
CA ARG A 126 1.36 -4.72 2.35
C ARG A 126 2.16 -4.46 1.08
N LYS A 127 2.25 -3.19 0.67
CA LYS A 127 2.96 -2.75 -0.56
C LYS A 127 2.46 -3.45 -1.82
N GLN A 128 1.17 -3.81 -1.85
CA GLN A 128 0.49 -4.46 -2.96
C GLN A 128 -0.85 -3.76 -3.23
N TYR A 129 -0.83 -2.77 -4.12
CA TYR A 129 -2.00 -1.96 -4.44
C TYR A 129 -2.01 -1.44 -5.89
N TYR A 130 -3.20 -1.11 -6.37
CA TYR A 130 -3.46 -0.43 -7.64
C TYR A 130 -4.44 0.72 -7.41
N LEU A 131 -4.07 1.93 -7.83
CA LEU A 131 -4.89 3.14 -7.73
C LEU A 131 -5.06 3.72 -9.13
N MET A 132 -6.26 4.21 -9.46
CA MET A 132 -6.56 4.84 -10.74
C MET A 132 -7.46 6.04 -10.53
N ASN A 133 -7.11 7.13 -11.21
CA ASN A 133 -7.98 8.26 -11.44
C ASN A 133 -8.55 8.14 -12.86
N THR A 134 -9.83 7.82 -12.97
CA THR A 134 -10.49 7.60 -14.26
C THR A 134 -10.63 8.88 -15.08
N MET A 135 -10.74 10.03 -14.43
CA MET A 135 -10.86 11.32 -15.13
C MET A 135 -9.54 11.77 -15.75
N SER A 136 -8.43 11.62 -15.03
CA SER A 136 -7.11 12.04 -15.52
C SER A 136 -6.33 10.94 -16.23
N GLY A 137 -6.79 9.69 -16.14
CA GLY A 137 -6.07 8.50 -16.63
C GLY A 137 -4.83 8.14 -15.81
N VAL A 138 -4.53 8.87 -14.74
CA VAL A 138 -3.34 8.62 -13.90
C VAL A 138 -3.55 7.35 -13.08
N SER A 139 -2.57 6.44 -13.12
CA SER A 139 -2.56 5.24 -12.29
C SER A 139 -1.28 5.13 -11.45
N LYS A 140 -1.39 4.49 -10.29
CA LYS A 140 -0.28 4.23 -9.37
C LYS A 140 -0.34 2.78 -8.92
N THR A 141 0.77 2.06 -9.11
CA THR A 141 0.94 0.67 -8.68
C THR A 141 1.97 0.59 -7.57
N GLY A 142 1.57 0.04 -6.43
CA GLY A 142 2.46 -0.36 -5.37
C GLY A 142 2.68 -1.86 -5.47
N CYS A 143 3.61 -2.30 -6.32
CA CYS A 143 4.28 -3.61 -6.30
C CYS A 143 5.11 -3.70 -7.58
N LYS A 144 6.41 -4.01 -7.47
CA LYS A 144 7.28 -4.15 -8.65
C LYS A 144 6.81 -5.27 -9.59
N ARG A 145 6.11 -6.29 -9.08
CA ARG A 145 5.62 -7.42 -9.89
C ARG A 145 4.25 -7.18 -10.53
N ILE A 146 3.38 -6.37 -9.93
CA ILE A 146 2.05 -6.05 -10.48
C ILE A 146 2.17 -5.19 -11.76
N ARG A 147 3.25 -4.41 -11.90
CA ARG A 147 3.45 -3.49 -13.02
C ARG A 147 3.42 -4.16 -14.40
N ASN A 148 4.02 -5.35 -14.51
CA ASN A 148 4.09 -6.06 -15.79
C ASN A 148 2.79 -6.81 -16.15
N SER A 149 1.88 -7.02 -15.19
CA SER A 149 0.63 -7.76 -15.42
C SER A 149 -0.60 -6.86 -15.60
N LEU A 150 -0.44 -5.53 -15.54
CA LEU A 150 -1.55 -4.55 -15.64
C LEU A 150 -1.30 -3.48 -16.71
N ALA A 151 -0.08 -3.32 -17.21
CA ALA A 151 0.26 -2.24 -18.14
C ALA A 151 -0.25 -2.48 -19.58
N ASP A 152 -0.50 -3.74 -19.97
CA ASP A 152 -0.94 -4.12 -21.33
C ASP A 152 -2.11 -5.13 -21.35
N THR A 153 -2.79 -5.31 -20.23
CA THR A 153 -3.84 -6.33 -20.07
C THR A 153 -5.13 -5.66 -19.59
N GLU A 154 -6.20 -5.79 -20.37
CA GLU A 154 -7.55 -5.85 -19.81
C GLU A 154 -7.48 -6.82 -18.63
N LEU A 155 -7.44 -6.30 -17.40
CA LEU A 155 -7.53 -7.01 -16.12
C LEU A 155 -7.39 -8.53 -16.32
N ASP A 156 -6.15 -9.02 -16.46
CA ASP A 156 -5.91 -10.45 -16.39
C ASP A 156 -6.00 -10.80 -14.90
N ILE A 157 -7.24 -10.79 -14.43
CA ILE A 157 -7.66 -11.17 -13.09
C ILE A 157 -7.08 -12.56 -12.91
N PRO A 158 -6.25 -12.79 -11.87
CA PRO A 158 -5.68 -14.11 -11.66
C PRO A 158 -6.82 -15.12 -11.68
N THR A 159 -6.63 -16.13 -12.52
CA THR A 159 -7.62 -17.14 -12.88
C THR A 159 -8.39 -17.57 -11.64
N VAL A 160 -9.65 -17.16 -11.55
CA VAL A 160 -10.52 -17.49 -10.41
C VAL A 160 -10.81 -18.98 -10.48
N ARG A 161 -10.25 -19.76 -9.56
CA ARG A 161 -10.61 -21.18 -9.43
C ARG A 161 -11.90 -21.29 -8.63
N VAL A 162 -13.01 -21.58 -9.32
CA VAL A 162 -14.28 -21.88 -8.67
C VAL A 162 -14.32 -23.37 -8.35
N GLY A 163 -14.26 -23.72 -7.07
CA GLY A 163 -14.52 -25.09 -6.63
C GLY A 163 -16.01 -25.40 -6.73
N GLY A 164 -16.38 -26.45 -7.47
CA GLY A 164 -17.75 -26.94 -7.47
C GLY A 164 -18.09 -27.54 -6.10
N TYR A 165 -18.98 -26.90 -5.35
CA TYR A 165 -19.53 -27.48 -4.12
C TYR A 165 -20.51 -28.61 -4.47
N ARG A 166 -20.09 -29.86 -4.28
CA ARG A 166 -21.03 -30.96 -3.98
C ARG A 166 -20.83 -31.34 -2.51
N ASN A 167 -21.70 -30.80 -1.65
CA ASN A 167 -22.02 -31.24 -0.28
C ASN A 167 -21.00 -32.17 0.40
N SER A 168 -19.78 -31.70 0.64
CA SER A 168 -18.81 -32.42 1.46
C SER A 168 -18.06 -31.44 2.35
N LYS A 169 -17.99 -31.77 3.63
CA LYS A 169 -17.64 -30.85 4.73
C LYS A 169 -16.20 -30.34 4.73
N ILE A 170 -15.30 -30.87 3.89
CA ILE A 170 -13.92 -30.36 3.76
C ILE A 170 -13.45 -30.67 2.32
N PRO A 171 -12.99 -29.69 1.52
CA PRO A 171 -12.47 -29.98 0.19
C PRO A 171 -11.11 -30.66 0.30
N THR A 172 -11.02 -31.93 -0.11
CA THR A 172 -9.73 -32.59 -0.34
C THR A 172 -9.07 -32.05 -1.60
N LEU A 173 -7.74 -31.86 -1.56
CA LEU A 173 -6.86 -31.26 -2.58
C LEU A 173 -7.03 -31.73 -4.05
N LYS A 174 -7.80 -32.78 -4.31
CA LYS A 174 -7.89 -33.47 -5.61
C LYS A 174 -9.05 -33.05 -6.52
N ALA A 175 -9.98 -32.21 -6.06
CA ALA A 175 -11.17 -31.85 -6.85
C ALA A 175 -11.17 -30.40 -7.39
N TRP A 176 -10.03 -29.93 -7.89
CA TRP A 176 -9.96 -28.64 -8.58
C TRP A 176 -10.19 -28.85 -10.08
N THR A 177 -11.37 -28.50 -10.58
CA THR A 177 -11.63 -28.38 -12.01
C THR A 177 -11.06 -27.06 -12.53
N ARG A 178 -10.27 -27.13 -13.61
CA ARG A 178 -9.69 -25.99 -14.31
C ARG A 178 -10.79 -25.38 -15.21
N GLY A 179 -11.66 -24.57 -14.63
CA GLY A 179 -12.66 -23.80 -15.38
C GLY A 179 -12.19 -22.37 -15.57
N ALA A 180 -12.04 -21.92 -16.82
CA ALA A 180 -11.95 -20.48 -17.08
C ALA A 180 -13.33 -19.88 -16.81
N LEU A 181 -13.44 -18.99 -15.82
CA LEU A 181 -14.59 -18.09 -15.78
C LEU A 181 -14.52 -17.24 -17.03
N GLU A 182 -15.47 -17.41 -17.94
CA GLU A 182 -15.50 -16.62 -19.16
C GLU A 182 -15.50 -15.13 -18.81
N LYS A 183 -14.71 -14.35 -19.54
CA LYS A 183 -14.51 -12.91 -19.38
C LYS A 183 -15.83 -12.13 -19.23
N ARG A 184 -16.91 -12.66 -19.83
CA ARG A 184 -18.27 -12.13 -19.73
C ARG A 184 -18.86 -12.23 -18.32
N ALA A 185 -18.73 -13.37 -17.65
CA ALA A 185 -19.25 -13.59 -16.30
C ALA A 185 -18.58 -12.67 -15.27
N ILE A 186 -17.27 -12.44 -15.42
CA ILE A 186 -16.53 -11.49 -14.57
C ILE A 186 -16.99 -10.05 -14.82
N LYS A 187 -17.15 -9.64 -16.10
CA LYS A 187 -17.68 -8.31 -16.44
C LYS A 187 -19.08 -8.11 -15.84
N GLU A 188 -19.92 -9.13 -15.88
CA GLU A 188 -21.29 -9.10 -15.35
C GLU A 188 -21.33 -9.00 -13.82
N ILE A 189 -20.47 -9.75 -13.11
CA ILE A 189 -20.28 -9.67 -11.65
C ILE A 189 -19.79 -8.28 -11.23
N LEU A 190 -18.82 -7.73 -11.95
CA LEU A 190 -18.27 -6.39 -11.66
C LEU A 190 -19.25 -5.27 -12.01
N SER A 191 -20.14 -5.48 -12.98
CA SER A 191 -21.16 -4.51 -13.36
C SER A 191 -22.33 -4.41 -12.38
N ASN A 192 -22.52 -5.39 -11.50
CA ASN A 192 -23.63 -5.36 -10.54
C ASN A 192 -23.20 -5.84 -9.13
N PRO A 193 -22.42 -5.02 -8.38
CA PRO A 193 -21.79 -5.44 -7.13
C PRO A 193 -22.77 -5.72 -5.98
N GLN A 194 -24.04 -5.31 -6.12
CA GLN A 194 -25.04 -5.40 -5.04
C GLN A 194 -25.66 -6.79 -4.89
N THR A 195 -25.49 -7.69 -5.86
CA THR A 195 -26.14 -9.02 -5.86
C THR A 195 -25.29 -10.12 -5.21
N LEU A 196 -24.02 -9.85 -4.88
CA LEU A 196 -23.08 -10.88 -4.41
C LEU A 196 -22.30 -10.40 -3.19
N ASN A 197 -22.46 -11.11 -2.07
CA ASN A 197 -21.54 -11.01 -0.94
C ASN A 197 -20.30 -11.85 -1.26
N TYR A 198 -19.17 -11.21 -1.52
CA TYR A 198 -17.89 -11.92 -1.70
C TYR A 198 -16.92 -11.55 -0.59
N SER A 199 -16.11 -12.53 -0.17
CA SER A 199 -14.95 -12.30 0.68
C SER A 199 -13.69 -12.68 -0.10
N ILE A 200 -12.73 -11.75 -0.16
CA ILE A 200 -11.44 -12.03 -0.78
C ILE A 200 -10.53 -12.61 0.31
N ARG A 201 -10.16 -13.89 0.17
CA ARG A 201 -9.09 -14.48 0.98
C ARG A 201 -7.86 -14.64 0.10
N THR A 202 -6.80 -13.91 0.44
CA THR A 202 -5.48 -14.14 -0.16
C THR A 202 -4.81 -15.24 0.65
N GLY A 203 -4.65 -16.41 0.04
CA GLY A 203 -4.16 -17.60 0.72
C GLY A 203 -3.06 -18.28 -0.09
N GLU A 204 -1.86 -18.26 0.48
CA GLU A 204 -0.64 -19.01 0.13
C GLU A 204 0.09 -18.68 -1.19
N LEU A 205 1.43 -18.66 -1.06
CA LEU A 205 2.39 -18.64 -2.15
C LEU A 205 2.40 -20.03 -2.78
N LEU A 206 1.95 -20.13 -4.03
CA LEU A 206 2.25 -21.31 -4.84
C LEU A 206 3.64 -21.14 -5.44
N ASP A 207 4.38 -22.24 -5.47
CA ASP A 207 5.75 -22.28 -5.95
C ASP A 207 5.87 -21.65 -7.37
N LYS A 208 6.98 -20.95 -7.62
CA LYS A 208 7.20 -20.06 -8.80
C LYS A 208 6.45 -18.73 -8.82
N GLY A 209 6.12 -18.15 -7.66
CA GLY A 209 5.72 -16.74 -7.57
C GLY A 209 4.32 -16.44 -8.11
N LEU A 210 3.45 -17.44 -8.16
CA LEU A 210 2.02 -17.27 -8.42
C LEU A 210 1.30 -16.95 -7.10
N HIS A 211 0.52 -15.88 -7.11
CA HIS A 211 -0.40 -15.55 -6.01
C HIS A 211 -1.76 -16.18 -6.31
N LEU A 212 -2.22 -17.06 -5.41
CA LEU A 212 -3.59 -17.55 -5.45
C LEU A 212 -4.50 -16.49 -4.80
N ILE A 213 -5.37 -15.87 -5.60
CA ILE A 213 -6.48 -15.08 -5.08
C ILE A 213 -7.70 -16.00 -5.10
N VAL A 214 -8.18 -16.36 -3.90
CA VAL A 214 -9.43 -17.10 -3.76
C VAL A 214 -10.54 -16.09 -3.54
N LEU A 215 -11.45 -15.99 -4.51
CA LEU A 215 -12.72 -15.28 -4.35
C LEU A 215 -13.71 -16.28 -3.76
N ASP A 216 -13.99 -16.14 -2.46
CA ASP A 216 -15.07 -16.88 -1.82
C ASP A 216 -16.37 -16.11 -2.10
N ILE A 217 -17.12 -16.56 -3.09
CA ILE A 217 -18.41 -15.98 -3.47
C ILE A 217 -19.49 -16.74 -2.69
N ASP A 218 -20.03 -16.11 -1.64
CA ASP A 218 -21.11 -16.69 -0.85
C ASP A 218 -22.43 -16.41 -1.56
N PHE A 219 -22.91 -17.40 -2.32
CA PHE A 219 -24.22 -17.37 -2.96
C PHE A 219 -25.32 -17.56 -1.90
N LYS A 220 -25.50 -16.58 -1.00
CA LYS A 220 -26.74 -16.52 -0.23
C LYS A 220 -27.88 -16.35 -1.22
N LYS A 221 -28.82 -17.30 -1.22
CA LYS A 221 -30.06 -17.21 -2.00
C LYS A 221 -30.66 -15.82 -1.80
N VAL A 222 -30.61 -15.00 -2.84
CA VAL A 222 -31.43 -13.80 -2.92
C VAL A 222 -32.87 -14.30 -2.80
N PRO A 223 -33.66 -13.85 -1.80
CA PRO A 223 -35.06 -14.23 -1.73
C PRO A 223 -35.71 -13.77 -3.03
N ILE A 224 -36.23 -14.72 -3.80
CA ILE A 224 -36.98 -14.43 -5.02
C ILE A 224 -38.24 -13.72 -4.56
N THR A 225 -38.28 -12.40 -4.69
CA THR A 225 -39.53 -11.65 -4.60
C THR A 225 -40.27 -11.88 -5.91
N ASN A 226 -41.29 -12.74 -5.87
CA ASN A 226 -42.22 -12.90 -6.98
C ASN A 226 -43.03 -11.60 -7.11
N ASN A 227 -42.74 -10.82 -8.16
CA ASN A 227 -43.65 -9.80 -8.67
C ASN A 227 -44.40 -10.36 -9.87
#